data_AF-A0A0Q4JQB4-F1
#
_entry.id   AF-A0A0Q4JQB4-F1
#
_cell.length_a   1.000
_cell.length_b   1.000
_cell.length_c   1.000
_cell.angle_alpha   90.00
_cell.angle_beta   90.00
_cell.angle_gamma   90.00
#
_symmetry.space_group_name_H-M   'P 1'
#
loop_
_entity.id
_entity.type
_entity.pdbx_description
1 polymer ?
#
loop_
_entity_poly.entity_id
_entity_poly.type
_entity_poly.pdbx_seq_one_letter_code
_entity_poly.pdbx_strand_id
1 'polypeptide(L)' 'MADTAEAYRARAAVERANAEAATLDNVRDRCRRAEQAWTEMADRAERTTEQRLIREAATIRRSEAVG' A
#
# COMPACT_ATOMS: atom_id res chain seq x y z
N MET A 1 -8.80 -8.70 8.35
CA MET A 1 -7.41 -8.56 7.88
C MET A 1 -7.17 -7.08 7.68
N ALA A 2 -6.19 -6.49 8.35
CA ALA A 2 -6.00 -5.05 8.33
C ALA A 2 -5.53 -4.57 6.94
N ASP A 3 -6.17 -3.53 6.41
CA ASP A 3 -5.85 -2.85 5.15
C ASP A 3 -4.62 -1.94 5.32
N THR A 4 -3.50 -2.49 5.79
CA THR A 4 -2.25 -1.73 5.93
C THR A 4 -1.46 -1.74 4.63
N ALA A 5 -0.67 -0.69 4.41
CA ALA A 5 0.26 -0.64 3.29
C ALA A 5 1.15 -1.88 3.21
N GLU A 6 1.68 -2.33 4.34
CA GLU A 6 2.50 -3.54 4.46
C GLU A 6 1.75 -4.80 3.99
N ALA A 7 0.49 -4.98 4.41
CA ALA A 7 -0.31 -6.12 3.98
C ALA A 7 -0.56 -6.11 2.46
N TYR A 8 -0.76 -4.94 1.87
CA TYR A 8 -0.87 -4.79 0.41
C TYR A 8 0.46 -5.05 -0.30
N ARG A 9 1.60 -4.57 0.23
CA ARG A 9 2.94 -4.88 -0.31
C ARG A 9 3.23 -6.38 -0.27
N ALA A 10 2.86 -7.06 0.80
CA ALA A 10 3.02 -8.51 0.93
C ALA A 10 2.21 -9.26 -0.14
N ARG A 11 0.95 -8.84 -0.39
CA ARG A 11 0.13 -9.41 -1.47
C ARG A 11 0.70 -9.15 -2.85
N ALA A 12 1.18 -7.93 -3.11
CA ALA A 12 1.85 -7.59 -4.37
C ALA A 12 3.06 -8.51 -4.61
N ALA A 13 3.88 -8.74 -3.58
CA ALA A 13 5.03 -9.64 -3.67
C ALA A 13 4.66 -11.09 -3.95
N VAL A 14 3.57 -11.60 -3.36
CA VAL A 14 3.04 -12.94 -3.65
C VAL A 14 2.61 -13.03 -5.11
N GLU A 15 1.86 -12.04 -5.62
CA GLU A 15 1.42 -12.06 -7.02
C GLU A 15 2.58 -11.92 -8.02
N ARG A 16 3.62 -11.16 -7.67
CA ARG A 16 4.85 -11.10 -8.44
C ARG A 16 5.50 -12.49 -8.55
N ALA A 17 5.66 -13.17 -7.42
CA ALA A 17 6.23 -14.53 -7.39
C ALA A 17 5.36 -15.51 -8.18
N ASN A 18 4.03 -15.39 -8.12
CA ASN A 18 3.11 -16.19 -8.93
C ASN A 18 3.29 -15.92 -10.44
N ALA A 19 3.48 -14.66 -10.84
CA ALA A 19 3.73 -14.30 -12.23
C ALA A 19 5.07 -14.86 -12.73
N GLU A 20 6.11 -14.81 -11.91
CA GLU A 20 7.43 -15.39 -12.21
C GLU A 20 7.38 -16.91 -12.36
N ALA A 21 6.59 -17.60 -11.52
CA ALA A 21 6.39 -19.04 -11.59
C ALA A 21 5.42 -19.49 -12.70
N ALA A 22 4.64 -18.57 -13.29
CA ALA A 22 3.61 -18.90 -14.27
C ALA A 22 4.21 -19.38 -15.60
N THR A 23 3.83 -20.59 -16.00
CA THR A 23 4.19 -21.19 -17.30
C THR A 23 3.26 -20.77 -18.43
N LEU A 24 2.05 -20.30 -18.11
CA LEU A 24 1.07 -19.79 -19.06
C LEU A 24 1.03 -18.26 -19.03
N ASP A 25 1.07 -17.63 -20.20
CA ASP A 25 1.11 -16.17 -20.32
C ASP A 25 -0.16 -15.52 -19.75
N ASN A 26 -1.33 -16.11 -19.96
CA ASN A 26 -2.59 -15.58 -19.42
C ASN A 26 -2.61 -15.56 -17.87
N VAL A 27 -1.96 -16.54 -17.23
CA VAL A 27 -1.80 -16.57 -15.76
C VAL A 27 -0.80 -15.52 -15.33
N ARG A 28 0.34 -15.41 -16.02
CA ARG A 28 1.36 -14.38 -15.76
C ARG A 28 0.76 -12.97 -15.82
N ASP A 29 -0.02 -12.67 -16.85
CA ASP A 29 -0.63 -11.36 -17.06
C ASP A 29 -1.72 -11.05 -16.04
N ARG A 30 -2.46 -12.07 -15.59
CA ARG A 30 -3.42 -11.90 -14.48
C ARG A 30 -2.68 -11.58 -13.18
N CYS A 31 -1.61 -12.31 -12.86
CA CYS A 31 -0.83 -12.09 -11.65
C CYS A 31 -0.14 -10.71 -11.66
N ARG A 32 0.44 -10.28 -12.79
CA ARG A 32 0.99 -8.92 -12.93
C ARG A 32 -0.03 -7.82 -12.70
N ARG A 33 -1.25 -7.97 -13.23
CA ARG A 33 -2.35 -7.02 -12.98
C ARG A 33 -2.75 -7.00 -11.50
N ALA A 34 -2.76 -8.16 -10.84
CA ALA A 34 -3.04 -8.25 -9.42
C ALA A 34 -1.93 -7.59 -8.58
N GLU A 35 -0.65 -7.86 -8.88
CA GLU A 35 0.50 -7.18 -8.29
C GLU A 35 0.37 -5.66 -8.38
N GLN A 36 0.07 -5.15 -9.58
CA GLN A 36 -0.11 -3.72 -9.80
C GLN A 36 -1.26 -3.15 -8.94
N ALA A 37 -2.42 -3.81 -8.93
CA ALA A 37 -3.56 -3.37 -8.12
C ALA A 37 -3.24 -3.33 -6.63
N TRP A 38 -2.52 -4.33 -6.11
CA TRP A 38 -2.08 -4.35 -4.71
C TRP A 38 -1.04 -3.26 -4.42
N THR A 39 -0.13 -3.00 -5.35
CA THR A 39 0.87 -1.92 -5.22
C THR A 39 0.20 -0.56 -5.14
N GLU A 40 -0.76 -0.27 -6.01
CA GLU A 40 -1.53 0.98 -5.97
C GLU A 40 -2.31 1.16 -4.66
N MET A 41 -2.82 0.07 -4.09
CA MET A 41 -3.49 0.08 -2.78
C MET A 41 -2.51 0.40 -1.65
N ALA A 42 -1.30 -0.17 -1.69
CA ALA A 42 -0.24 0.14 -0.75
C ALA A 42 0.12 1.64 -0.79
N ASP A 43 0.34 2.18 -1.99
CA ASP A 43 0.70 3.59 -2.17
C ASP A 43 -0.43 4.53 -1.70
N ARG A 44 -1.71 4.14 -1.86
CA ARG A 44 -2.86 4.88 -1.30
C ARG A 44 -2.86 4.84 0.23
N ALA A 45 -2.59 3.68 0.83
CA ALA A 45 -2.55 3.51 2.28
C ALA A 45 -1.38 4.28 2.93
N GLU A 46 -0.21 4.30 2.28
CA GLU A 46 0.96 5.07 2.69
C GLU A 46 0.65 6.56 2.70
N ARG A 47 0.12 7.10 1.60
CA ARG A 47 -0.27 8.52 1.51
C ARG A 47 -1.30 8.91 2.55
N THR A 48 -2.28 8.03 2.82
CA THR A 48 -3.30 8.29 3.85
C THR A 48 -2.68 8.38 5.23
N THR A 49 -1.76 7.47 5.54
CA THR A 49 -1.02 7.46 6.80
C THR A 49 -0.15 8.71 6.94
N GLU A 50 0.62 9.07 5.91
CA GLU A 50 1.46 10.26 5.90
C GLU A 50 0.65 11.54 6.14
N GLN A 51 -0.46 11.71 5.40
CA GLN A 51 -1.33 12.87 5.59
C GLN A 51 -1.94 12.93 6.98
N ARG A 52 -2.25 11.78 7.60
CA ARG A 52 -2.71 11.73 8.99
C ARG A 52 -1.63 12.24 9.95
N LEU A 53 -0.40 11.75 9.82
CA LEU A 53 0.72 12.19 10.66
C LEU A 53 1.00 13.69 10.52
N ILE A 54 0.91 14.24 9.31
CA ILE A 54 1.06 15.69 9.07
C ILE A 54 -0.04 16.49 9.81
N ARG A 55 -1.29 16.04 9.74
CA ARG A 55 -2.43 16.71 10.42
C ARG A 55 -2.30 16.64 11.94
N GLU A 56 -1.88 15.49 12.47
CA GLU A 56 -1.64 15.29 13.90
C GLU A 56 -0.52 16.21 14.41
N ALA A 57 0.61 16.28 13.71
CA ALA A 57 1.71 17.19 14.05
C ALA A 57 1.31 18.67 13.98
N ALA A 58 0.48 19.06 13.01
CA ALA A 58 -0.05 20.41 12.92
C ALA A 58 -1.00 20.75 14.08
N THR A 59 -1.77 19.76 14.54
CA THR A 59 -2.68 19.91 15.69
C THR A 59 -1.90 20.08 16.98
N ILE A 60 -0.88 19.25 17.22
CA ILE A 60 -0.01 19.33 18.41
C ILE A 60 0.66 20.71 18.49
N ARG A 61 1.28 21.19 17.40
CA ARG A 61 1.90 22.52 17.36
C ARG A 61 0.90 23.65 17.65
N ARG A 62 -0.34 23.51 17.19
CA ARG A 62 -1.39 24.51 17.46
C ARG A 62 -1.80 24.50 18.93
N SER A 63 -1.93 23.33 19.56
CA SER A 63 -2.25 23.25 20.99
C SER A 63 -1.13 23.80 21.87
N GLU A 64 0.13 23.56 21.51
CA GLU A 64 1.30 24.09 22.23
C GLU A 64 1.43 25.62 22.12
N ALA A 65 0.97 26.22 21.03
CA ALA A 65 1.03 27.67 20.83
C ALA A 65 -0.09 28.47 21.53
N VAL A 66 -1.12 27.78 22.05
CA VAL A 66 -2.30 28.39 22.68
C VAL A 66 -2.34 28.16 24.19
N GLY A 67 -1.54 27.22 24.71
CA GLY A 67 -1.34 26.97 26.15
C GLY A 67 -0.19 27.77 26.73
#